data_AF-A0A7R9YID4-F1
#
_entry.id   AF-A0A7R9YID4-F1
#
_cell.length_a   1.000
_cell.length_b   1.000
_cell.length_c   1.000
_cell.angle_alpha   90.00
_cell.angle_beta   90.00
_cell.angle_gamma   90.00
#
_symmetry.space_group_name_H-M   'P 1'
#
loop_
_entity.id
_entity.type
_entity.pdbx_description
1 polymer ?
#
loop_
_entity_poly.entity_id
_entity_poly.type
_entity_poly.pdbx_seq_one_letter_code
_entity_poly.pdbx_strand_id
1 'polypeptide(L)'
;AFPSMAAGGPPGFADLTAADPSYILPMLTSATMLFAVEAAMSSMPPAADEAGAMTQRVMRTALRCMSVASFPLMAHLPQGLLLYWVTNNTLTLAQTAILRVTAVRRALDLPEPVDPAALHAAAEQRA
;
A
#
# COMPACT_ATOMS: atom_id res chain seq x y z
N ALA A 1 16.49 -7.45 -24.92
CA ALA A 1 17.00 -6.64 -23.80
C ALA A 1 16.91 -5.18 -24.19
N PHE A 2 16.42 -4.30 -23.32
CA PHE A 2 16.29 -2.86 -23.58
C PHE A 2 17.55 -2.14 -23.08
N PRO A 3 18.50 -1.74 -23.96
CA PRO A 3 19.81 -1.23 -23.54
C PRO A 3 19.71 0.07 -22.72
N SER A 4 18.65 0.85 -22.94
CA SER A 4 18.38 2.08 -22.19
C SER A 4 18.09 1.86 -20.70
N MET A 5 17.64 0.67 -20.32
CA MET A 5 17.34 0.31 -18.92
C MET A 5 18.51 -0.39 -18.21
N ALA A 6 19.57 -0.73 -18.95
CA ALA A 6 20.74 -1.47 -18.44
C ALA A 6 21.90 -0.56 -17.99
N ALA A 7 21.85 0.75 -18.30
CA ALA A 7 22.95 1.68 -18.07
C ALA A 7 22.52 3.05 -17.50
N GLY A 8 21.31 3.15 -16.93
CA GLY A 8 20.67 4.44 -16.62
C GLY A 8 20.43 4.72 -15.13
N GLY A 9 20.67 3.76 -14.23
CA GLY A 9 20.34 3.92 -12.81
C GLY A 9 21.45 4.59 -11.96
N PRO A 10 21.12 5.10 -10.76
CA PRO A 10 22.10 5.48 -9.74
C PRO A 10 23.10 4.34 -9.46
N PRO A 11 24.28 4.58 -8.87
CA PRO A 11 25.35 3.58 -8.72
C PRO A 11 24.98 2.30 -7.94
N GLY A 12 23.79 2.19 -7.33
CA GLY A 12 23.24 0.96 -6.75
C GLY A 12 22.15 0.25 -7.57
N PHE A 13 21.72 0.83 -8.70
CA PHE A 13 20.59 0.38 -9.52
C PHE A 13 20.87 0.41 -11.03
N ALA A 14 22.13 0.29 -11.43
CA ALA A 14 22.61 0.57 -12.79
C ALA A 14 21.92 -0.27 -13.88
N ASP A 15 21.60 -1.53 -13.59
CA ASP A 15 20.83 -2.42 -14.47
C ASP A 15 19.45 -2.70 -13.88
N LEU A 16 18.42 -2.10 -14.45
CA LEU A 16 17.01 -2.29 -14.06
C LEU A 16 16.39 -3.55 -14.68
N THR A 17 17.12 -4.23 -15.59
CA THR A 17 16.63 -5.43 -16.30
C THR A 17 17.07 -6.73 -15.64
N ALA A 18 18.09 -6.69 -14.79
CA ALA A 18 18.55 -7.80 -13.97
C ALA A 18 17.79 -7.88 -12.63
N ALA A 19 17.87 -9.04 -11.98
CA ALA A 19 17.43 -9.21 -10.59
C ALA A 19 18.41 -8.51 -9.64
N ASP A 20 17.91 -7.92 -8.55
CA ASP A 20 18.72 -7.18 -7.57
C ASP A 20 19.70 -8.12 -6.84
N PRO A 21 21.04 -7.99 -7.04
CA PRO A 21 22.03 -8.82 -6.35
C PRO A 21 22.14 -8.53 -4.85
N SER A 22 21.68 -7.36 -4.41
CA SER A 22 21.79 -6.86 -3.04
C SER A 22 20.58 -7.20 -2.16
N TYR A 23 19.48 -7.68 -2.76
CA TYR A 23 18.18 -7.95 -2.11
C TYR A 23 17.55 -6.76 -1.36
N ILE A 24 18.10 -5.55 -1.50
CA ILE A 24 17.62 -4.34 -0.84
C ILE A 24 16.27 -3.91 -1.44
N LEU A 25 16.12 -4.00 -2.76
CA LEU A 25 14.87 -3.63 -3.44
C LEU A 25 13.73 -4.59 -3.15
N PRO A 26 13.88 -5.93 -3.26
CA PRO A 26 12.83 -6.86 -2.81
C PRO A 26 12.39 -6.59 -1.37
N MET A 27 13.34 -6.30 -0.47
CA MET A 27 13.03 -5.99 0.92
C MET A 27 12.22 -4.69 1.06
N LEU A 28 12.65 -3.62 0.37
CA LEU A 28 11.91 -2.35 0.36
C LEU A 28 10.54 -2.50 -0.29
N THR A 29 10.43 -3.21 -1.42
CA THR A 29 9.16 -3.48 -2.09
C THR A 29 8.21 -4.23 -1.16
N SER A 30 8.66 -5.31 -0.52
CA SER A 30 7.85 -6.06 0.44
C SER A 30 7.43 -5.20 1.64
N ALA A 31 8.34 -4.38 2.19
CA ALA A 31 8.02 -3.47 3.29
C ALA A 31 6.97 -2.43 2.86
N THR A 32 7.15 -1.78 1.70
CA THR A 32 6.23 -0.76 1.19
C THR A 32 4.86 -1.36 0.86
N MET A 33 4.83 -2.58 0.32
CA MET A 33 3.60 -3.34 0.06
C MET A 33 2.86 -3.66 1.37
N LEU A 34 3.58 -4.09 2.40
CA LEU A 34 3.00 -4.33 3.73
C LEU A 34 2.37 -3.05 4.30
N PHE A 35 3.07 -1.91 4.23
CA PHE A 35 2.52 -0.63 4.64
C PHE A 35 1.29 -0.21 3.83
N ALA A 36 1.30 -0.43 2.51
CA ALA A 36 0.14 -0.15 1.66
C ALA A 36 -1.08 -1.00 2.05
N VAL A 37 -0.88 -2.30 2.30
CA VAL A 37 -1.94 -3.20 2.79
C VAL A 37 -2.47 -2.72 4.15
N GLU A 38 -1.60 -2.38 5.09
CA GLU A 38 -2.02 -1.86 6.40
C GLU A 38 -2.82 -0.56 6.29
N ALA A 39 -2.38 0.37 5.44
CA ALA A 39 -3.06 1.64 5.20
C ALA A 39 -4.44 1.42 4.56
N ALA A 40 -4.54 0.50 3.60
CA ALA A 40 -5.80 0.13 2.96
C ALA A 40 -6.77 -0.50 3.97
N MET A 41 -6.30 -1.44 4.79
CA MET A 41 -7.14 -2.10 5.78
C MET A 41 -7.57 -1.19 6.93
N SER A 42 -6.69 -0.27 7.35
CA SER A 42 -7.03 0.74 8.38
C SER A 42 -8.05 1.77 7.89
N SER A 43 -8.27 1.83 6.57
CA SER A 43 -9.27 2.72 5.95
C SER A 43 -10.59 1.99 5.66
N MET A 44 -10.67 0.68 5.92
CA MET A 44 -11.87 -0.10 5.72
C MET A 44 -12.81 0.08 6.93
N PRO A 45 -14.13 0.30 6.72
CA PRO A 45 -15.07 0.44 7.82
C PRO A 45 -15.11 -0.85 8.67
N PRO A 46 -15.35 -0.71 9.99
CA PRO A 46 -15.53 -1.86 10.87
C PRO A 46 -16.72 -2.69 10.39
N ALA A 47 -16.58 -4.01 10.51
CA ALA A 47 -17.64 -4.92 10.11
C ALA A 47 -18.91 -4.73 10.97
N ALA A 48 -20.07 -4.92 10.34
CA ALA A 48 -21.37 -4.73 10.98
C ALA A 48 -21.73 -5.88 11.94
N ASP A 49 -21.15 -7.07 11.76
CA ASP A 49 -21.43 -8.27 12.55
C ASP A 49 -20.15 -9.05 12.90
N GLU A 50 -20.27 -10.03 13.80
CA GLU A 50 -19.13 -10.87 14.22
C GLU A 50 -18.55 -11.69 13.05
N ALA A 51 -19.40 -12.15 12.12
CA ALA A 51 -18.99 -12.90 10.95
C ALA A 51 -18.13 -12.05 9.99
N GLY A 52 -18.52 -10.79 9.75
CA GLY A 52 -17.75 -9.82 9.00
C GLY A 52 -16.46 -9.42 9.72
N ALA A 53 -16.48 -9.30 11.05
CA ALA A 53 -15.29 -8.99 11.84
C ALA A 53 -14.25 -10.12 11.76
N MET A 54 -14.70 -11.37 11.80
CA MET A 54 -13.86 -12.54 11.56
C MET A 54 -13.30 -12.55 10.14
N THR A 55 -14.13 -12.27 9.13
CA THR A 55 -13.70 -12.17 7.73
C THR A 55 -12.61 -11.10 7.53
N GLN A 56 -12.77 -9.91 8.10
CA GLN A 56 -11.74 -8.86 8.01
C GLN A 56 -10.43 -9.24 8.71
N ARG A 57 -10.49 -9.93 9.86
CA ARG A 57 -9.29 -10.45 10.53
C ARG A 57 -8.57 -11.50 9.71
N VAL A 58 -9.32 -12.42 9.10
CA VAL A 58 -8.77 -13.46 8.20
C VAL A 58 -8.14 -12.80 6.97
N MET A 59 -8.84 -11.86 6.34
CA MET A 59 -8.34 -11.12 5.18
C MET A 59 -7.06 -10.36 5.52
N ARG A 60 -6.99 -9.70 6.68
CA ARG A 60 -5.78 -8.99 7.13
C ARG A 60 -4.60 -9.92 7.31
N THR A 61 -4.83 -11.06 7.93
CA THR A 61 -3.77 -12.04 8.16
C THR A 61 -3.32 -12.67 6.84
N ALA A 62 -4.26 -13.01 5.96
CA ALA A 62 -3.96 -13.55 4.64
C ALA A 62 -3.14 -12.59 3.76
N LEU A 63 -3.55 -11.32 3.68
CA LEU A 63 -2.84 -10.29 2.90
C LEU A 63 -1.43 -10.01 3.44
N ARG A 64 -1.25 -10.00 4.76
CA ARG A 64 0.09 -9.91 5.39
C ARG A 64 0.97 -11.10 5.03
N CYS A 65 0.45 -12.32 5.22
CA CYS A 65 1.18 -13.53 4.89
C CYS A 65 1.56 -13.58 3.41
N MET A 66 0.64 -13.18 2.53
CA MET A 66 0.89 -13.10 1.09
C MET A 66 1.95 -12.05 0.74
N SER A 67 1.96 -10.89 1.41
CA SER A 67 2.96 -9.84 1.22
C SER A 67 4.37 -10.26 1.65
N VAL A 68 4.46 -11.10 2.70
CA VAL A 68 5.75 -11.67 3.15
C VAL A 68 6.16 -12.83 2.24
N ALA A 69 5.22 -13.72 1.90
CA ALA A 69 5.47 -14.88 1.04
C ALA A 69 5.79 -14.52 -0.42
N SER A 70 5.48 -13.29 -0.84
CA SER A 70 5.85 -12.79 -2.17
C SER A 70 7.32 -12.34 -2.27
N PHE A 71 8.06 -12.25 -1.16
CA PHE A 71 9.50 -11.92 -1.17
C PHE A 71 10.35 -12.86 -2.07
N PRO A 72 10.30 -14.21 -1.95
CA PRO A 72 11.07 -15.08 -2.83
C PRO A 72 10.63 -14.98 -4.30
N LEU A 73 9.36 -14.68 -4.58
CA LEU A 73 8.89 -14.43 -5.94
C LEU A 73 9.50 -13.14 -6.50
N MET A 74 9.55 -12.08 -5.70
CA MET A 74 10.10 -10.78 -6.07
C MET A 74 11.61 -10.83 -6.33
N ALA A 75 12.34 -11.72 -5.66
CA ALA A 75 13.78 -11.91 -5.87
C ALA A 75 14.15 -12.38 -7.29
N HIS A 76 13.22 -12.96 -8.04
CA HIS A 76 13.44 -13.40 -9.42
C HIS A 76 12.97 -12.40 -10.48
N LEU A 77 12.33 -11.31 -10.07
CA LEU A 77 11.76 -10.33 -10.98
C LEU A 77 12.78 -9.23 -11.34
N PRO A 78 12.65 -8.62 -12.54
CA PRO A 78 13.49 -7.50 -12.93
C PRO A 78 13.33 -6.33 -11.96
N GLN A 79 14.45 -5.70 -11.61
CA GLN A 79 14.51 -4.59 -10.69
C GLN A 79 13.60 -3.40 -11.07
N GLY A 80 13.40 -3.13 -12.36
CA GLY A 80 12.48 -2.09 -12.84
C GLY A 80 11.02 -2.30 -12.40
N LEU A 81 10.57 -3.55 -12.32
CA LEU A 81 9.21 -3.87 -11.85
C LEU A 81 9.08 -3.64 -10.34
N LEU A 82 10.11 -3.99 -9.58
CA LEU A 82 10.16 -3.76 -8.13
C LEU A 82 10.17 -2.25 -7.80
N LEU A 83 10.93 -1.46 -8.57
CA LEU A 83 10.98 -0.01 -8.44
C LEU A 83 9.62 0.64 -8.78
N TYR A 84 8.95 0.16 -9.82
CA TYR A 84 7.58 0.58 -10.13
C TYR A 84 6.65 0.33 -8.94
N TRP A 85 6.68 -0.86 -8.33
CA TRP A 85 5.85 -1.16 -7.16
C TRP A 85 6.18 -0.30 -5.95
N VAL A 86 7.46 -0.08 -5.65
CA VAL A 86 7.86 0.83 -4.56
C VAL A 86 7.33 2.23 -4.81
N THR A 87 7.52 2.75 -6.02
CA THR A 87 7.11 4.10 -6.39
C THR A 87 5.59 4.25 -6.31
N ASN A 88 4.84 3.30 -6.88
CA ASN A 88 3.38 3.33 -6.86
C ASN A 88 2.82 3.25 -5.43
N ASN A 89 3.34 2.33 -4.61
CA ASN A 89 2.91 2.19 -3.21
C ASN A 89 3.27 3.45 -2.41
N THR A 90 4.45 4.03 -2.64
CA THR A 90 4.89 5.27 -1.99
C THR A 90 4.01 6.45 -2.39
N LEU A 91 3.68 6.60 -3.68
CA LEU A 91 2.78 7.66 -4.16
C LEU A 91 1.37 7.50 -3.59
N THR A 92 0.86 6.26 -3.54
CA THR A 92 -0.46 5.97 -2.94
C THR A 92 -0.49 6.31 -1.45
N LEU A 93 0.56 5.93 -0.72
CA LEU A 93 0.71 6.27 0.70
C LEU A 93 0.84 7.78 0.90
N ALA A 94 1.64 8.45 0.08
CA ALA A 94 1.81 9.90 0.11
C ALA A 94 0.49 10.62 -0.17
N GLN A 95 -0.24 10.22 -1.21
CA GLN A 95 -1.56 10.75 -1.53
C GLN A 95 -2.51 10.59 -0.35
N THR A 96 -2.57 9.38 0.22
CA THR A 96 -3.43 9.08 1.38
C THR A 96 -3.05 9.94 2.60
N ALA A 97 -1.76 10.12 2.86
CA ALA A 97 -1.28 10.93 3.98
C ALA A 97 -1.59 12.42 3.77
N ILE A 98 -1.33 12.94 2.57
CA ILE A 98 -1.60 14.34 2.20
C ILE A 98 -3.09 14.64 2.33
N LEU A 99 -3.96 13.77 1.81
CA LEU A 99 -5.40 13.93 1.86
C LEU A 99 -6.00 13.74 3.26
N ARG A 100 -5.23 13.26 4.24
CA ARG A 100 -5.61 13.23 5.65
C ARG A 100 -5.28 14.52 6.39
N VAL A 101 -4.42 15.38 5.84
CA VAL A 101 -4.05 16.66 6.47
C VAL A 101 -5.19 17.68 6.34
N THR A 102 -5.74 18.12 7.48
CA THR A 102 -6.87 19.07 7.52
C THR A 102 -6.60 20.37 6.76
N ALA A 103 -5.36 20.90 6.80
CA ALA A 103 -4.98 22.11 6.07
C ALA A 103 -5.09 21.93 4.54
N VAL A 104 -4.63 20.79 4.01
CA VAL A 104 -4.74 20.48 2.58
C VAL A 104 -6.19 20.31 2.17
N ARG A 105 -7.00 19.67 3.02
CA ARG A 105 -8.42 19.44 2.76
C ARG A 105 -9.21 20.74 2.76
N ARG A 106 -8.90 21.67 3.67
CA ARG A 106 -9.47 23.03 3.68
C ARG A 106 -9.06 23.83 2.46
N ALA A 107 -7.81 23.71 2.01
CA ALA A 107 -7.33 24.39 0.80
C ALA A 107 -8.00 23.85 -0.47
N LEU A 108 -8.36 22.57 -0.49
CA LEU A 108 -9.02 21.88 -1.62
C LEU A 108 -10.55 21.80 -1.48
N ASP A 109 -11.13 22.47 -0.49
CA ASP A 109 -12.58 22.44 -0.17
C ASP A 109 -13.17 21.01 -0.08
N LEU A 110 -12.40 20.08 0.49
CA LEU A 110 -12.81 18.69 0.65
C LEU A 110 -13.68 18.52 1.91
N PRO A 111 -14.80 17.76 1.84
CA PRO A 111 -15.66 17.49 2.99
C PRO A 111 -14.89 16.89 4.16
N GLU A 112 -15.22 17.25 5.41
CA GLU A 112 -14.56 16.63 6.57
C GLU A 112 -14.80 15.11 6.60
N PRO A 113 -13.82 14.30 7.07
CA PRO A 113 -13.96 12.86 7.01
C PRO A 113 -15.01 12.51 8.07
N VAL A 114 -16.21 12.13 7.62
CA VAL A 114 -17.29 11.78 8.54
C VAL A 114 -16.83 10.56 9.33
N ASP A 115 -16.90 10.65 10.67
CA ASP A 115 -16.61 9.52 11.53
C ASP A 115 -17.58 8.37 11.18
N PRO A 116 -17.08 7.21 10.71
CA PRO A 116 -17.92 6.08 10.38
C PRO A 116 -18.82 5.64 11.54
N ALA A 117 -18.36 5.81 12.79
CA ALA A 117 -19.16 5.49 13.97
C ALA A 117 -20.35 6.44 14.14
N ALA A 118 -20.14 7.73 13.90
CA ALA A 118 -21.21 8.74 13.96
C ALA A 118 -22.25 8.52 12.86
N LEU A 119 -21.83 8.06 11.68
CA LEU A 119 -22.73 7.78 10.55
C LEU A 119 -23.64 6.56 10.83
N HIS A 120 -23.09 5.50 11.43
CA HIS A 120 -23.88 4.32 11.83
C HIS A 120 -24.86 4.62 12.97
N ALA A 121 -24.43 5.38 13.99
CA ALA A 121 -25.33 5.80 15.08
C ALA A 121 -26.51 6.65 14.54
N ALA A 122 -26.25 7.53 13.57
CA ALA A 122 -27.29 8.32 12.92
C ALA A 122 -28.22 7.48 12.01
N ALA A 123 -27.73 6.35 11.48
CA ALA A 123 -28.53 5.42 10.67
C ALA A 123 -29.45 4.56 11.56
N GLU A 124 -28.95 4.06 12.70
CA GLU A 124 -29.78 3.32 13.67
C GLU A 124 -30.87 4.19 14.29
N GLN A 125 -30.61 5.47 14.56
CA GLN A 125 -31.61 6.41 15.08
C GLN A 125 -32.73 6.76 14.08
N ARG A 126 -32.57 6.41 12.80
CA ARG A 126 -33.54 6.66 11.73
C ARG A 126 -34.36 5.42 11.33
N ALA A 127 -34.04 4.25 11.88
CA ALA A 127 -34.75 2.99 11.66
C ALA A 127 -35.78 2.75 12.76
#